data_AF-A0A4Q5PZG4-F1
#
_entry.id   AF-A0A4Q5PZG4-F1
#
_cell.length_a   1.000
_cell.length_b   1.000
_cell.length_c   1.000
_cell.angle_alpha   90.00
_cell.angle_beta   90.00
_cell.angle_gamma   90.00
#
_symmetry.space_group_name_H-M   'P 1'
#
loop_
_entity.id
_entity.type
_entity.pdbx_description
1 polymer ?
#
loop_
_entity_poly.entity_id
_entity_poly.type
_entity_poly.pdbx_seq_one_letter_code
_entity_poly.pdbx_strand_id
1 'polypeptide(L)'
;MTSFKPDVKKQFIKRDSIDASKLIINLKDALIKNGIKDISNFNIVKLDTSYYYQVKTKNNDRLSYLSATDGSLKSNADSLYGIQLAKKILGDDGAVIKDVSLVRDFTDGYVYVNRYLPVYKISFNREDGIRIYIDTFGSRMALAMNDSRAGFNKFFINFHSWGFLDYFGNVLHLQLNILSSLNEE
;
A
#
# COMPACT_ATOMS: atom_id res chain seq x y z
N MET A 1 10.89 13.25 24.64
CA MET A 1 9.74 12.39 24.31
C MET A 1 10.09 11.60 23.06
N THR A 2 10.38 10.31 23.19
CA THR A 2 10.68 9.44 22.05
C THR A 2 9.41 9.29 21.21
N SER A 3 9.42 9.86 20.01
CA SER A 3 8.33 9.70 19.07
C SER A 3 8.40 8.29 18.49
N PHE A 4 7.37 7.46 18.68
CA PHE A 4 7.21 6.17 18.00
C PHE A 4 6.83 6.32 16.51
N LYS A 5 6.88 7.54 15.99
CA LYS A 5 6.57 7.84 14.59
C LYS A 5 7.79 7.52 13.72
N PRO A 6 7.62 6.73 12.65
CA PRO A 6 8.68 6.46 11.69
C PRO A 6 9.18 7.77 11.08
N ASP A 7 10.48 7.86 10.93
CA ASP A 7 11.12 9.02 10.30
C ASP A 7 10.97 8.94 8.78
N VAL A 8 10.02 9.73 8.28
CA VAL A 8 9.71 9.94 6.85
C VAL A 8 9.63 11.43 6.56
N LYS A 9 10.24 11.87 5.45
CA LYS A 9 10.31 13.29 5.09
C LYS A 9 8.98 13.88 4.63
N LYS A 10 8.11 13.07 4.01
CA LYS A 10 6.81 13.51 3.49
C LYS A 10 5.70 12.55 3.90
N GLN A 11 4.57 13.09 4.38
CA GLN A 11 3.38 12.29 4.68
C GLN A 11 2.40 12.23 3.51
N PHE A 12 2.43 13.24 2.63
CA PHE A 12 1.57 13.35 1.47
C PHE A 12 2.39 13.57 0.21
N ILE A 13 1.97 12.95 -0.89
CA ILE A 13 2.57 13.15 -2.20
C ILE A 13 1.71 14.17 -2.94
N LYS A 14 2.28 15.33 -3.26
CA LYS A 14 1.66 16.28 -4.19
C LYS A 14 1.69 15.68 -5.59
N ARG A 15 0.56 15.74 -6.30
CA ARG A 15 0.50 15.40 -7.72
C ARG A 15 1.20 16.50 -8.51
N ASP A 16 2.15 16.09 -9.33
CA ASP A 16 2.85 17.00 -10.22
C ASP A 16 1.90 17.36 -11.39
N SER A 17 2.07 18.55 -11.98
CA SER A 17 1.29 18.94 -13.15
C SER A 17 1.64 18.03 -14.34
N ILE A 18 0.62 17.70 -15.14
CA ILE A 18 0.79 16.86 -16.32
C ILE A 18 1.16 17.76 -17.50
N ASP A 19 2.30 17.48 -18.10
CA ASP A 19 2.74 18.11 -19.34
C ASP A 19 2.12 17.38 -20.54
N ALA A 20 1.00 17.92 -21.04
CA ALA A 20 0.24 17.31 -22.13
C ALA A 20 1.04 17.15 -23.42
N SER A 21 2.09 17.96 -23.65
CA SER A 21 2.93 17.88 -24.85
C SER A 21 3.71 16.55 -24.94
N LYS A 22 3.90 15.87 -23.80
CA LYS A 22 4.59 14.58 -23.70
C LYS A 22 3.66 13.38 -23.87
N LEU A 23 2.36 13.61 -24.01
CA LEU A 23 1.36 12.58 -24.28
C LEU A 23 1.19 12.47 -25.80
N ILE A 24 2.02 11.65 -26.45
CA ILE A 24 2.05 11.51 -27.91
C ILE A 24 0.85 10.70 -28.39
N ILE A 25 0.49 9.63 -27.69
CA ILE A 25 -0.69 8.81 -27.99
C ILE A 25 -1.79 9.12 -26.98
N ASN A 26 -3.03 9.23 -27.46
CA ASN A 26 -4.18 9.38 -26.57
C ASN A 26 -4.53 8.04 -25.88
N LEU A 27 -5.32 8.11 -24.80
CA LEU A 27 -5.73 6.94 -24.04
C LEU A 27 -6.48 5.90 -24.90
N LYS A 28 -7.40 6.35 -25.78
CA LYS A 28 -8.23 5.46 -26.59
C LYS A 28 -7.39 4.57 -27.50
N ASP A 29 -6.41 5.15 -28.19
CA ASP A 29 -5.55 4.41 -29.11
C ASP A 29 -4.62 3.44 -28.34
N ALA A 30 -4.12 3.86 -27.17
CA ALA A 30 -3.37 2.98 -26.28
C ALA A 30 -4.22 1.78 -25.79
N LEU A 31 -5.49 2.00 -25.45
CA LEU A 31 -6.41 0.93 -25.04
C LEU A 31 -6.69 -0.05 -26.18
N ILE A 32 -7.00 0.46 -27.38
CA ILE A 32 -7.27 -0.36 -28.57
C ILE A 32 -6.04 -1.22 -28.91
N LYS A 33 -4.85 -0.63 -28.89
CA LYS A 33 -3.59 -1.35 -29.17
C LYS A 33 -3.37 -2.55 -28.23
N ASN A 34 -3.83 -2.46 -26.99
CA ASN A 34 -3.68 -3.52 -25.98
C ASN A 34 -4.94 -4.39 -25.81
N GLY A 35 -5.93 -4.24 -26.69
CA GLY A 35 -7.17 -5.04 -26.65
C GLY A 35 -8.05 -4.77 -25.42
N ILE A 36 -7.89 -3.62 -24.75
CA ILE A 36 -8.68 -3.26 -23.57
C ILE A 36 -9.95 -2.55 -24.02
N LYS A 37 -11.10 -3.20 -23.81
CA LYS A 37 -12.42 -2.69 -24.24
C LYS A 37 -13.13 -1.89 -23.15
N ASP A 38 -13.01 -2.35 -21.90
CA ASP A 38 -13.75 -1.80 -20.77
C ASP A 38 -12.82 -1.42 -19.62
N ILE A 39 -12.87 -0.15 -19.25
CA ILE A 39 -12.16 0.39 -18.09
C ILE A 39 -13.16 0.83 -17.02
N SER A 40 -12.78 0.67 -15.76
CA SER A 40 -13.52 1.23 -14.61
C SER A 40 -12.92 2.55 -14.17
N ASN A 41 -11.60 2.71 -14.32
CA ASN A 41 -10.91 3.93 -13.94
C ASN A 41 -9.58 4.06 -14.68
N PHE A 42 -9.04 5.28 -14.74
CA PHE A 42 -7.70 5.53 -15.24
C PHE A 42 -7.07 6.74 -14.54
N ASN A 43 -5.75 6.75 -14.49
CA ASN A 43 -4.93 7.89 -14.07
C ASN A 43 -3.80 8.11 -15.08
N ILE A 44 -3.27 9.33 -15.10
CA ILE A 44 -2.00 9.62 -15.77
C ILE A 44 -0.96 9.76 -14.67
N VAL A 45 0.09 8.94 -14.75
CA VAL A 45 1.17 8.92 -13.78
C VAL A 45 2.51 9.10 -14.46
N LYS A 46 3.42 9.80 -13.79
CA LYS A 46 4.82 9.89 -14.21
C LYS A 46 5.62 8.83 -13.49
N LEU A 47 6.20 7.91 -14.26
CA LEU A 47 7.13 6.90 -13.79
C LEU A 47 8.49 7.18 -14.44
N ASP A 48 9.48 7.45 -13.60
CA ASP A 48 10.79 7.98 -13.97
C ASP A 48 10.66 9.29 -14.76
N THR A 49 10.91 9.25 -16.06
CA THR A 49 10.85 10.41 -16.96
C THR A 49 9.64 10.39 -17.90
N SER A 50 8.93 9.26 -17.98
CA SER A 50 7.86 9.05 -18.96
C SER A 50 6.48 9.04 -18.30
N TYR A 51 5.46 9.41 -19.08
CA TYR A 51 4.07 9.33 -18.65
C TYR A 51 3.46 7.99 -19.05
N TYR A 52 2.62 7.47 -18.17
CA TYR A 52 1.86 6.25 -18.38
C TYR A 52 0.40 6.48 -18.03
N TYR A 53 -0.48 5.89 -18.83
CA TYR A 53 -1.87 5.65 -18.47
C TYR A 53 -1.92 4.43 -17.55
N GLN A 54 -2.18 4.67 -16.27
CA GLN A 54 -2.50 3.63 -15.31
C GLN A 54 -3.99 3.31 -15.45
N VAL A 55 -4.32 2.11 -15.91
CA VAL A 55 -5.68 1.71 -16.27
C VAL A 55 -6.13 0.59 -15.35
N LYS A 56 -7.35 0.73 -14.80
CA LYS A 56 -8.06 -0.33 -14.08
C LYS A 56 -9.22 -0.82 -14.96
N THR A 57 -9.29 -2.13 -15.19
CA THR A 57 -10.37 -2.73 -15.98
C THR A 57 -11.59 -3.05 -15.10
N LYS A 58 -12.77 -3.26 -15.70
CA LYS A 58 -13.99 -3.60 -14.91
C LYS A 58 -13.94 -4.96 -14.23
N ASN A 59 -13.29 -5.94 -14.87
CA ASN A 59 -13.31 -7.35 -14.43
C ASN A 59 -12.00 -7.80 -13.77
N ASN A 60 -11.04 -6.90 -13.61
CA ASN A 60 -9.74 -7.22 -13.04
C ASN A 60 -9.20 -6.03 -12.27
N ASP A 61 -8.90 -6.27 -10.99
CA ASP A 61 -8.36 -5.28 -10.06
C ASP A 61 -6.89 -4.95 -10.30
N ARG A 62 -6.20 -5.66 -11.21
CA ARG A 62 -4.82 -5.38 -11.57
C ARG A 62 -4.73 -4.12 -12.42
N LEU A 63 -3.74 -3.29 -12.10
CA LEU A 63 -3.43 -2.06 -12.81
C LEU A 63 -2.51 -2.36 -14.00
N SER A 64 -2.89 -1.89 -15.18
CA SER A 64 -2.07 -1.92 -16.38
C SER A 64 -1.48 -0.55 -16.63
N TYR A 65 -0.22 -0.49 -17.08
CA TYR A 65 0.46 0.77 -17.35
C TYR A 65 0.81 0.84 -18.82
N LEU A 66 0.11 1.71 -19.54
CA LEU A 66 0.31 1.92 -20.97
C LEU A 66 1.11 3.19 -21.17
N SER A 67 2.23 3.10 -21.88
CA SER A 67 3.07 4.25 -22.20
C SER A 67 2.26 5.31 -22.96
N ALA A 68 2.34 6.56 -22.51
CA ALA A 68 1.69 7.68 -23.20
C ALA A 68 2.47 8.17 -24.44
N THR A 69 3.60 7.54 -24.78
CA THR A 69 4.37 7.85 -26.00
C THR A 69 4.03 6.91 -27.15
N ASP A 70 3.95 5.60 -26.88
CA ASP A 70 3.80 4.57 -27.91
C ASP A 70 2.68 3.56 -27.61
N GLY A 71 2.00 3.67 -26.46
CA GLY A 71 0.93 2.77 -26.05
C GLY A 71 1.41 1.39 -25.64
N SER A 72 2.72 1.16 -25.48
CA SER A 72 3.26 -0.14 -25.03
C SER A 72 2.90 -0.42 -23.57
N LEU A 73 2.63 -1.69 -23.25
CA LEU A 73 2.43 -2.13 -21.86
C LEU A 73 3.80 -2.22 -21.16
N LYS A 74 3.93 -1.60 -19.98
CA LYS A 74 5.12 -1.74 -19.14
C LYS A 74 4.92 -2.79 -18.05
N SER A 75 5.68 -3.87 -18.14
CA SER A 75 5.72 -4.91 -17.10
C SER A 75 6.30 -4.35 -15.79
N ASN A 76 5.79 -4.82 -14.64
CA ASN A 76 6.23 -4.42 -13.30
C ASN A 76 6.12 -2.91 -12.99
N ALA A 77 5.43 -2.14 -13.83
CA ALA A 77 5.28 -0.70 -13.66
C ALA A 77 4.60 -0.33 -12.33
N ASP A 78 3.66 -1.14 -11.87
CA ASP A 78 2.95 -0.92 -10.61
C ASP A 78 3.90 -0.98 -9.40
N SER A 79 4.73 -2.04 -9.32
CA SER A 79 5.77 -2.16 -8.29
C SER A 79 6.83 -1.07 -8.40
N LEU A 80 7.27 -0.73 -9.62
CA LEU A 80 8.25 0.34 -9.84
C LEU A 80 7.71 1.71 -9.40
N TYR A 81 6.43 1.96 -9.69
CA TYR A 81 5.76 3.18 -9.26
C TYR A 81 5.59 3.22 -7.74
N GLY A 82 5.24 2.09 -7.11
CA GLY A 82 5.21 1.95 -5.66
C GLY A 82 6.56 2.29 -5.02
N ILE A 83 7.67 1.78 -5.58
CA ILE A 83 9.03 2.08 -5.16
C ILE A 83 9.34 3.58 -5.29
N GLN A 84 9.04 4.18 -6.45
CA GLN A 84 9.27 5.61 -6.68
C GLN A 84 8.53 6.48 -5.65
N LEU A 85 7.26 6.15 -5.37
CA LEU A 85 6.48 6.86 -4.36
C LEU A 85 7.06 6.68 -2.96
N ALA A 86 7.45 5.45 -2.59
CA ALA A 86 8.06 5.15 -1.29
C ALA A 86 9.37 5.91 -1.08
N LYS A 87 10.25 5.98 -2.09
CA LYS A 87 11.48 6.78 -2.06
C LYS A 87 11.19 8.28 -1.91
N LYS A 88 10.19 8.80 -2.65
CA LYS A 88 9.75 10.21 -2.55
C LYS A 88 9.21 10.55 -1.16
N ILE A 89 8.51 9.61 -0.50
CA ILE A 89 8.00 9.70 0.88
C ILE A 89 9.14 9.71 1.90
N LEU A 90 10.07 8.76 1.75
CA LEU A 90 11.27 8.66 2.58
C LEU A 90 12.13 9.91 2.44
N GLY A 91 12.14 10.52 1.24
CA GLY A 91 12.96 11.67 0.92
C GLY A 91 14.40 11.30 0.55
N ASP A 92 14.60 10.04 0.14
CA ASP A 92 15.88 9.46 -0.23
C ASP A 92 15.70 8.61 -1.50
N ASP A 93 16.14 9.17 -2.64
CA ASP A 93 16.08 8.50 -3.94
C ASP A 93 17.12 7.36 -4.05
N GLY A 94 18.17 7.39 -3.22
CA GLY A 94 19.24 6.39 -3.15
C GLY A 94 18.94 5.22 -2.22
N ALA A 95 17.85 5.26 -1.46
CA ALA A 95 17.52 4.25 -0.47
C ALA A 95 17.51 2.83 -1.07
N VAL A 96 18.27 1.93 -0.44
CA VAL A 96 18.40 0.54 -0.85
C VAL A 96 17.15 -0.23 -0.44
N ILE A 97 16.57 -0.97 -1.37
CA ILE A 97 15.35 -1.75 -1.14
C ILE A 97 15.77 -3.14 -0.67
N LYS A 98 15.15 -3.61 0.42
CA LYS A 98 15.33 -4.95 0.96
C LYS A 98 14.31 -5.94 0.40
N ASP A 99 13.05 -5.53 0.31
CA ASP A 99 11.95 -6.37 -0.16
C ASP A 99 10.82 -5.54 -0.76
N VAL A 100 10.11 -6.10 -1.74
CA VAL A 100 8.91 -5.53 -2.34
C VAL A 100 7.87 -6.62 -2.46
N SER A 101 6.76 -6.45 -1.75
CA SER A 101 5.67 -7.43 -1.74
C SER A 101 4.31 -6.76 -1.89
N LEU A 102 3.39 -7.43 -2.59
CA LEU A 102 2.03 -6.95 -2.79
C LEU A 102 1.11 -7.52 -1.70
N VAL A 103 0.52 -6.64 -0.91
CA VAL A 103 -0.39 -6.98 0.18
C VAL A 103 -1.82 -6.86 -0.32
N ARG A 104 -2.53 -7.99 -0.32
CA ARG A 104 -3.93 -8.09 -0.77
C ARG A 104 -4.94 -8.23 0.37
N ASP A 105 -4.44 -8.51 1.57
CA ASP A 105 -5.25 -8.79 2.74
C ASP A 105 -4.70 -8.03 3.95
N PHE A 106 -5.56 -7.74 4.91
CA PHE A 106 -5.13 -7.16 6.18
C PHE A 106 -4.38 -8.21 6.99
N THR A 107 -3.31 -7.78 7.64
CA THR A 107 -2.42 -8.62 8.46
C THR A 107 -2.10 -7.92 9.76
N ASP A 108 -1.44 -8.60 10.71
CA ASP A 108 -0.95 -7.96 11.94
C ASP A 108 -0.02 -6.76 11.67
N GLY A 109 0.71 -6.80 10.55
CA GLY A 109 1.60 -5.73 10.11
C GLY A 109 0.89 -4.61 9.33
N TYR A 110 -0.35 -4.82 8.91
CA TYR A 110 -1.16 -3.91 8.12
C TYR A 110 -2.65 -4.14 8.39
N VAL A 111 -3.13 -3.58 9.50
CA VAL A 111 -4.49 -3.82 10.02
C VAL A 111 -5.59 -3.08 9.25
N TYR A 112 -6.83 -3.54 9.40
CA TYR A 112 -8.04 -3.02 8.72
C TYR A 112 -8.22 -1.50 8.79
N VAL A 113 -7.77 -0.86 9.88
CA VAL A 113 -7.84 0.61 10.07
C VAL A 113 -7.14 1.38 8.95
N ASN A 114 -6.17 0.79 8.25
CA ASN A 114 -5.49 1.42 7.13
C ASN A 114 -6.36 1.49 5.85
N ARG A 115 -7.46 0.71 5.76
CA ARG A 115 -8.55 0.74 4.75
C ARG A 115 -8.19 0.52 3.27
N TYR A 116 -6.93 0.61 2.86
CA TYR A 116 -6.55 0.51 1.45
C TYR A 116 -6.02 -0.87 1.09
N LEU A 117 -6.58 -1.48 0.06
CA LEU A 117 -6.09 -2.72 -0.56
C LEU A 117 -6.35 -2.68 -2.08
N PRO A 118 -5.50 -3.33 -2.91
CA PRO A 118 -4.19 -3.85 -2.52
C PRO A 118 -3.18 -2.71 -2.31
N VAL A 119 -2.11 -2.98 -1.56
CA VAL A 119 -1.00 -2.02 -1.36
C VAL A 119 0.36 -2.70 -1.53
N TYR A 120 1.35 -1.97 -2.00
CA TYR A 120 2.73 -2.44 -2.05
C TYR A 120 3.43 -2.15 -0.73
N LYS A 121 3.98 -3.18 -0.09
CA LYS A 121 4.90 -3.06 1.05
C LYS A 121 6.31 -2.97 0.52
N ILE A 122 6.92 -1.79 0.64
CA ILE A 122 8.31 -1.50 0.25
C ILE A 122 9.15 -1.45 1.51
N SER A 123 10.00 -2.45 1.70
CA SER A 123 10.91 -2.53 2.85
C SER A 123 12.29 -2.02 2.44
N PHE A 124 12.88 -1.12 3.22
CA PHE A 124 14.19 -0.56 2.95
C PHE A 124 15.26 -1.23 3.80
N ASN A 125 16.50 -1.26 3.30
CA ASN A 125 17.66 -1.69 4.06
C ASN A 125 18.16 -0.52 4.94
N ARG A 126 17.39 -0.21 5.98
CA ARG A 126 17.69 0.81 6.99
C ARG A 126 17.68 0.15 8.37
N GLU A 127 18.54 0.61 9.28
CA GLU A 127 18.73 0.00 10.61
C GLU A 127 17.44 -0.07 11.45
N ASP A 128 16.51 0.86 11.25
CA ASP A 128 15.23 0.89 11.98
C ASP A 128 14.14 -0.04 11.38
N GLY A 129 14.46 -0.76 10.31
CA GLY A 129 13.54 -1.69 9.66
C GLY A 129 12.35 -1.02 8.98
N ILE A 130 12.51 0.22 8.47
CA ILE A 130 11.41 0.95 7.85
C ILE A 130 10.82 0.21 6.64
N ARG A 131 9.49 0.14 6.62
CA ARG A 131 8.67 -0.28 5.49
C ARG A 131 7.52 0.68 5.27
N ILE A 132 7.26 0.97 3.99
CA ILE A 132 6.22 1.89 3.56
C ILE A 132 5.21 1.13 2.72
N TYR A 133 3.94 1.26 3.07
CA TYR A 133 2.80 0.70 2.34
C TYR A 133 2.24 1.76 1.42
N ILE A 134 2.20 1.47 0.12
CA ILE A 134 1.82 2.40 -0.94
C ILE A 134 0.57 1.89 -1.66
N ASP A 135 -0.45 2.74 -1.74
CA ASP A 135 -1.53 2.61 -2.71
C ASP A 135 -1.10 3.34 -3.99
N THR A 136 -0.77 2.57 -5.01
CA THR A 136 -0.28 3.05 -6.30
C THR A 136 -1.40 3.63 -7.16
N PHE A 137 -2.64 3.16 -7.00
CA PHE A 137 -3.79 3.73 -7.71
C PHE A 137 -4.13 5.12 -7.18
N GLY A 138 -4.12 5.28 -5.86
CA GLY A 138 -4.34 6.56 -5.19
C GLY A 138 -3.11 7.48 -5.14
N SER A 139 -1.95 7.04 -5.63
CA SER A 139 -0.63 7.72 -5.52
C SER A 139 -0.32 8.21 -4.10
N ARG A 140 -0.54 7.37 -3.08
CA ARG A 140 -0.49 7.79 -1.68
C ARG A 140 0.18 6.77 -0.77
N MET A 141 0.70 7.26 0.35
CA MET A 141 1.12 6.42 1.46
C MET A 141 -0.10 5.95 2.24
N ALA A 142 -0.24 4.65 2.45
CA ALA A 142 -1.23 4.09 3.35
C ALA A 142 -0.70 4.01 4.79
N LEU A 143 0.55 3.56 4.95
CA LEU A 143 1.19 3.40 6.26
C LEU A 143 2.71 3.48 6.14
N ALA A 144 3.38 4.16 7.06
CA ALA A 144 4.80 3.96 7.34
C ALA A 144 4.95 3.21 8.65
N MET A 145 5.84 2.22 8.70
CA MET A 145 6.10 1.38 9.85
C MET A 145 7.61 1.16 10.01
N ASN A 146 8.13 1.23 11.23
CA ASN A 146 9.48 0.80 11.58
C ASN A 146 9.39 -0.19 12.75
N ASP A 147 10.51 -0.73 13.21
CA ASP A 147 10.50 -1.78 14.23
C ASP A 147 9.98 -1.29 15.59
N SER A 148 10.32 -0.06 15.97
CA SER A 148 9.80 0.57 17.19
C SER A 148 8.27 0.72 17.16
N ARG A 149 7.70 1.27 16.08
CA ARG A 149 6.25 1.39 15.92
C ARG A 149 5.58 0.02 15.85
N ALA A 150 6.21 -0.96 15.22
CA ALA A 150 5.66 -2.31 15.13
C ALA A 150 5.57 -2.99 16.50
N GLY A 151 6.62 -2.85 17.32
CA GLY A 151 6.62 -3.32 18.71
C GLY A 151 5.54 -2.64 19.54
N PHE A 152 5.43 -1.31 19.44
CA PHE A 152 4.37 -0.56 20.14
C PHE A 152 2.98 -0.99 19.70
N ASN A 153 2.73 -1.17 18.40
CA ASN A 153 1.44 -1.63 17.89
C ASN A 153 1.07 -3.00 18.47
N LYS A 154 2.01 -3.95 18.53
CA LYS A 154 1.78 -5.25 19.16
C LYS A 154 1.44 -5.11 20.63
N PHE A 155 2.19 -4.30 21.38
CA PHE A 155 1.88 -4.01 22.78
C PHE A 155 0.47 -3.41 22.93
N PHE A 156 0.14 -2.38 22.16
CA PHE A 156 -1.15 -1.71 22.24
C PHE A 156 -2.31 -2.67 21.94
N ILE A 157 -2.23 -3.48 20.88
CA ILE A 157 -3.29 -4.44 20.53
C ILE A 157 -3.53 -5.44 21.67
N ASN A 158 -2.45 -5.97 22.27
CA ASN A 158 -2.58 -6.95 23.34
C ASN A 158 -3.15 -6.34 24.63
N PHE A 159 -2.73 -5.14 25.02
CA PHE A 159 -3.09 -4.55 26.31
C PHE A 159 -4.30 -3.60 26.28
N HIS A 160 -4.66 -3.04 25.12
CA HIS A 160 -5.83 -2.18 24.97
C HIS A 160 -7.04 -2.92 24.42
N SER A 161 -6.80 -3.82 23.45
CA SER A 161 -7.85 -4.56 22.77
C SER A 161 -7.90 -6.03 23.17
N TRP A 162 -7.11 -6.43 24.18
CA TRP A 162 -7.07 -7.80 24.69
C TRP A 162 -6.75 -8.83 23.60
N GLY A 163 -5.98 -8.44 22.57
CA GLY A 163 -5.74 -9.28 21.38
C GLY A 163 -5.06 -10.62 21.67
N PHE A 164 -4.48 -10.82 22.87
CA PHE A 164 -3.98 -12.12 23.29
C PHE A 164 -5.11 -13.15 23.49
N LEU A 165 -6.36 -12.71 23.73
CA LEU A 165 -7.51 -13.60 23.90
C LEU A 165 -7.87 -14.35 22.61
N ASP A 166 -7.57 -13.77 21.45
CA ASP A 166 -7.77 -14.44 20.15
C ASP A 166 -6.94 -15.73 20.04
N TYR A 167 -5.80 -15.81 20.72
CA TYR A 167 -4.97 -17.02 20.78
C TYR A 167 -5.62 -18.13 21.62
N PHE A 168 -6.46 -17.78 22.60
CA PHE A 168 -7.18 -18.74 23.44
C PHE A 168 -8.52 -19.19 22.83
N GLY A 169 -8.96 -18.55 21.73
CA GLY A 169 -10.15 -18.93 20.97
C GLY A 169 -11.44 -19.02 21.80
N ASN A 170 -12.39 -19.84 21.35
CA ASN A 170 -13.71 -20.00 21.98
C ASN A 170 -13.68 -20.67 23.37
N VAL A 171 -12.53 -21.19 23.82
CA VAL A 171 -12.41 -21.87 25.13
C VAL A 171 -12.65 -20.87 26.26
N LEU A 172 -12.20 -19.62 26.09
CA LEU A 172 -12.41 -18.56 27.07
C LEU A 172 -13.89 -18.18 27.20
N HIS A 173 -14.62 -18.13 26.08
CA HIS A 173 -16.06 -17.84 26.08
C HIS A 173 -16.88 -18.97 26.70
N LEU A 174 -16.49 -20.23 26.50
CA LEU A 174 -17.14 -21.37 27.15
C LEU A 174 -16.93 -21.36 28.67
N GLN A 175 -15.72 -21.05 29.14
CA GLN A 175 -15.41 -21.02 30.57
C GLN A 175 -16.08 -19.85 31.31
N LEU A 176 -16.15 -18.67 30.70
CA LEU A 176 -16.81 -17.50 31.31
C LEU A 176 -18.33 -17.71 31.47
N ASN A 177 -18.99 -18.32 30.49
CA ASN A 177 -20.43 -18.63 30.58
C ASN A 177 -20.73 -19.68 31.66
N ILE A 178 -19.86 -20.68 31.84
CA ILE A 178 -20.01 -21.69 32.89
C ILE A 178 -19.80 -21.04 34.27
N LEU A 179 -18.79 -20.19 34.44
CA LEU A 179 -18.54 -19.49 35.70
C LEU A 179 -19.62 -18.45 36.06
N SER A 180 -20.24 -17.77 35.09
CA SER A 180 -21.36 -16.87 35.36
C SER A 180 -22.64 -17.62 35.75
N SER A 181 -22.85 -18.82 35.21
CA SER A 181 -24.01 -19.66 35.57
C SER A 181 -23.93 -20.30 36.97
N LEU A 182 -22.74 -20.36 37.55
CA LEU A 182 -22.49 -20.94 38.88
C LEU A 182 -22.64 -19.91 40.03
N ASN A 183 -22.92 -18.65 39.71
CA ASN A 183 -23.11 -17.56 40.68
C ASN A 183 -24.56 -17.03 40.72
N GLU A 184 -25.50 -17.69 40.04
CA GLU A 184 -26.94 -17.34 40.02
C GLU A 184 -27.84 -18.28 40.89
N GLU A 185 -27.25 -19.12 41.77
CA GLU A 185 -27.98 -19.83 42.84
C GLU A 185 -27.67 -19.24 44.23
#